data_AF-A0AAN4YV70-F1
#
_entry.id   AF-A0AAN4YV70-F1
#
_cell.length_a   1.000
_cell.length_b   1.000
_cell.length_c   1.000
_cell.angle_alpha   90.00
_cell.angle_beta   90.00
_cell.angle_gamma   90.00
#
_symmetry.space_group_name_H-M   'P 1'
#
loop_
_entity.id
_entity.type
_entity.pdbx_description
1 polymer ?
#
loop_
_entity_poly.entity_id
_entity_poly.type
_entity_poly.pdbx_seq_one_letter_code
_entity_poly.pdbx_strand_id
1 'polypeptide(L)'
;MKGSWMLAAATAALTSTAFADDSNCYCLPGDSCWPSTSSWESLNSTVGGRLVATVPIGSPCHDPNYDAAACAALKSNWTTPLPHLESSSSIMQTYFANQSCDPFTAESRPCLLGNFVSYAVNVSSSDDVIAAINFAKDNNIRFVIKNTGHE
;
A
#
# COMPACT_ATOMS: atom_id res chain seq x y z
N MET A 1 -16.84 -36.95 58.68
CA MET A 1 -17.35 -35.71 58.05
C MET A 1 -16.26 -34.65 58.28
N LYS A 2 -15.55 -34.06 57.33
CA LYS A 2 -15.75 -33.78 55.90
C LYS A 2 -14.34 -33.78 55.26
N GLY A 3 -14.14 -34.46 54.13
CA GLY A 3 -12.90 -34.38 53.36
C GLY A 3 -12.93 -33.17 52.43
N SER A 4 -11.89 -32.34 52.47
CA SER A 4 -11.74 -31.15 51.61
C SER A 4 -10.97 -31.54 50.35
N TRP A 5 -11.57 -31.35 49.18
CA TRP A 5 -10.96 -31.64 47.88
C TRP A 5 -10.45 -30.34 47.29
N MET A 6 -9.14 -30.24 47.03
CA MET A 6 -8.56 -29.11 46.29
C MET A 6 -8.69 -29.40 44.78
N LEU A 7 -9.43 -28.56 44.06
CA LEU A 7 -9.48 -28.56 42.61
C LEU A 7 -8.30 -27.73 42.09
N ALA A 8 -7.31 -28.38 41.48
CA ALA A 8 -6.28 -27.70 40.71
C ALA A 8 -6.86 -27.31 39.34
N ALA A 9 -7.03 -26.01 39.10
CA ALA A 9 -7.41 -25.49 37.78
C ALA A 9 -6.15 -25.43 36.90
N ALA A 10 -6.04 -26.34 35.94
CA ALA A 10 -5.02 -26.27 34.90
C ALA A 10 -5.42 -25.19 33.88
N THR A 11 -4.74 -24.05 33.90
CA THR A 11 -4.82 -23.04 32.84
C THR A 11 -4.10 -23.58 31.60
N ALA A 12 -4.85 -24.08 30.62
CA ALA A 12 -4.31 -24.39 29.31
C ALA A 12 -3.95 -23.07 28.60
N ALA A 13 -2.66 -22.78 28.48
CA ALA A 13 -2.19 -21.71 27.61
C ALA A 13 -2.48 -22.12 26.16
N LEU A 14 -3.39 -21.40 25.49
CA LEU A 14 -3.59 -21.49 24.06
C LEU A 14 -2.34 -20.90 23.39
N THR A 15 -1.37 -21.75 23.08
CA THR A 15 -0.28 -21.39 22.18
C THR A 15 -0.89 -21.24 20.80
N SER A 16 -1.13 -20.01 20.35
CA SER A 16 -1.38 -19.71 18.94
C SER A 16 -0.13 -20.12 18.16
N THR A 17 -0.15 -21.33 17.60
CA THR A 17 0.80 -21.71 16.58
C THR A 17 0.58 -20.76 15.41
N ALA A 18 1.51 -19.83 15.21
CA ALA A 18 1.59 -19.10 13.96
C ALA A 18 1.69 -20.15 12.85
N PHE A 19 0.67 -20.24 12.02
CA PHE A 19 0.79 -20.99 10.78
C PHE A 19 1.93 -20.30 10.02
N ALA A 20 3.04 -21.01 9.84
CA ALA A 20 3.95 -20.66 8.77
C ALA A 20 3.13 -20.87 7.50
N ASP A 21 2.69 -19.77 6.91
CA ASP A 21 1.91 -19.80 5.69
C ASP A 21 2.85 -20.28 4.57
N ASP A 22 2.74 -21.56 4.24
CA ASP A 22 3.36 -22.19 3.06
C ASP A 22 2.62 -21.75 1.78
N SER A 23 2.16 -20.49 1.75
CA SER A 23 1.58 -19.88 0.58
C SER A 23 2.69 -19.18 -0.18
N ASN A 24 2.84 -19.51 -1.46
CA ASN A 24 3.66 -18.75 -2.41
C ASN A 24 3.04 -17.35 -2.70
N CYS A 25 2.28 -16.78 -1.77
CA CYS A 25 1.66 -15.48 -1.90
C CYS A 25 2.66 -14.38 -1.54
N TYR A 26 2.53 -13.23 -2.22
CA TYR A 26 3.28 -12.04 -1.83
C TYR A 26 2.70 -11.46 -0.54
N CYS A 27 3.57 -10.86 0.26
CA CYS A 27 3.18 -10.19 1.49
C CYS A 27 2.41 -8.89 1.19
N LEU A 28 1.31 -8.65 1.90
CA LEU A 28 0.44 -7.49 1.74
C LEU A 28 0.44 -6.59 2.98
N PRO A 29 0.07 -5.30 2.85
CA PRO A 29 -0.08 -4.42 4.00
C PRO A 29 -1.06 -5.01 5.03
N GLY A 30 -0.58 -5.17 6.27
CA GLY A 30 -1.36 -5.75 7.38
C GLY A 30 -0.95 -7.18 7.72
N ASP A 31 -0.24 -7.88 6.82
CA ASP A 31 0.32 -9.20 7.11
C ASP A 31 1.50 -9.11 8.09
N SER A 32 1.74 -10.17 8.84
CA SER A 32 2.87 -10.23 9.80
C SER A 32 4.24 -10.18 9.13
N CYS A 33 4.33 -10.57 7.86
CA CYS A 33 5.54 -10.49 7.05
C CYS A 33 5.79 -9.08 6.47
N TRP A 34 4.84 -8.15 6.60
CA TRP A 34 4.94 -6.86 5.92
C TRP A 34 6.13 -6.08 6.49
N PRO A 35 7.00 -5.48 5.64
CA PRO A 35 8.17 -4.79 6.13
C PRO A 35 7.80 -3.69 7.12
N SER A 36 8.54 -3.64 8.22
CA SER A 36 8.37 -2.59 9.22
C SER A 36 8.70 -1.21 8.62
N THR A 37 8.25 -0.16 9.30
CA THR A 37 8.57 1.23 8.93
C THR A 37 10.08 1.45 8.77
N SER A 38 10.91 0.89 9.66
CA SER A 38 12.37 1.00 9.58
C SER A 38 12.96 0.32 8.34
N SER A 39 12.34 -0.77 7.86
CA SER A 39 12.77 -1.43 6.62
C SER A 39 12.46 -0.56 5.40
N TRP A 40 11.27 0.06 5.35
CA TRP A 40 10.94 1.03 4.31
C TRP A 40 11.83 2.29 4.36
N GLU A 41 12.16 2.80 5.54
CA GLU A 41 13.11 3.92 5.72
C GLU A 41 14.53 3.56 5.26
N SER A 42 14.96 2.31 5.49
CA SER A 42 16.24 1.80 5.01
C SER A 42 16.28 1.73 3.48
N LEU A 43 15.20 1.26 2.84
CA LEU A 43 15.05 1.33 1.38
C LEU A 43 15.09 2.79 0.91
N ASN A 44 14.32 3.68 1.55
CA ASN A 44 14.29 5.09 1.18
C ASN A 44 15.68 5.73 1.22
N SER A 45 16.46 5.43 2.27
CA SER A 45 17.84 5.90 2.39
C SER A 45 18.74 5.33 1.29
N THR A 46 18.57 4.04 0.96
CA THR A 46 19.32 3.36 -0.10
C THR A 46 19.04 3.97 -1.49
N VAL A 47 17.79 4.33 -1.78
CA VAL A 47 17.41 5.01 -3.02
C VAL A 47 17.52 6.54 -2.93
N GLY A 48 18.29 7.06 -1.96
CA GLY A 48 18.58 8.50 -1.84
C GLY A 48 17.36 9.39 -1.64
N GLY A 49 16.38 8.94 -0.85
CA GLY A 49 15.16 9.70 -0.53
C GLY A 49 14.05 9.60 -1.58
N ARG A 50 14.17 8.69 -2.55
CA ARG A 50 13.25 8.57 -3.70
C ARG A 50 12.11 7.55 -3.50
N LEU A 51 11.91 7.03 -2.29
CA LEU A 51 10.75 6.20 -1.97
C LEU A 51 9.54 7.10 -1.70
N VAL A 52 8.43 6.83 -2.40
CA VAL A 52 7.18 7.59 -2.32
C VAL A 52 6.09 6.67 -1.77
N ALA A 53 5.57 6.99 -0.58
CA ALA A 53 4.33 6.38 -0.09
C ALA A 53 3.16 6.86 -0.93
N THR A 54 2.32 5.93 -1.40
CA THR A 54 1.26 6.29 -2.33
C THR A 54 0.17 7.10 -1.67
N VAL A 55 -0.11 8.26 -2.24
CA VAL A 55 -1.36 9.01 -2.06
C VAL A 55 -2.12 8.91 -3.39
N PRO A 56 -3.31 8.29 -3.43
CA PRO A 56 -4.08 8.21 -4.67
C PRO A 56 -4.37 9.59 -5.24
N ILE A 57 -4.29 9.72 -6.57
CA ILE A 57 -4.49 11.00 -7.26
C ILE A 57 -5.84 11.66 -6.94
N GLY A 58 -6.89 10.87 -6.67
CA GLY A 58 -8.21 11.37 -6.29
C GLY A 58 -8.33 11.87 -4.85
N SER A 59 -7.29 11.74 -4.02
CA SER A 59 -7.33 12.12 -2.60
C SER A 59 -7.86 13.53 -2.32
N PRO A 60 -7.55 14.57 -3.13
CA PRO A 60 -8.11 15.91 -2.92
C PRO A 60 -9.64 15.99 -3.07
N CYS A 61 -10.29 14.97 -3.61
CA CYS A 61 -11.75 14.93 -3.75
C CYS A 61 -12.47 14.23 -2.59
N HIS A 62 -11.74 13.78 -1.56
CA HIS A 62 -12.29 12.97 -0.47
C HIS A 62 -11.80 13.46 0.90
N ASP A 63 -12.64 13.33 1.91
CA ASP A 63 -12.24 13.56 3.29
C ASP A 63 -11.15 12.56 3.76
N PRO A 64 -10.23 12.96 4.65
CA PRO A 64 -10.09 14.29 5.27
C PRO A 64 -9.24 15.28 4.45
N ASN A 65 -8.82 14.89 3.24
CA ASN A 65 -7.87 15.62 2.40
C ASN A 65 -8.57 16.55 1.39
N TYR A 66 -9.86 16.80 1.57
CA TYR A 66 -10.67 17.51 0.61
C TYR A 66 -10.12 18.92 0.34
N ASP A 67 -9.87 19.19 -0.94
CA ASP A 67 -9.51 20.48 -1.48
C ASP A 67 -10.38 20.71 -2.73
N ALA A 68 -11.35 21.62 -2.60
CA ALA A 68 -12.32 21.91 -3.64
C ALA A 68 -11.65 22.37 -4.96
N ALA A 69 -10.57 23.15 -4.88
CA ALA A 69 -9.89 23.69 -6.05
C ALA A 69 -9.07 22.61 -6.76
N ALA A 70 -8.28 21.84 -6.00
CA ALA A 70 -7.52 20.72 -6.54
C ALA A 70 -8.43 19.63 -7.11
N CYS A 71 -9.54 19.32 -6.44
CA CYS A 71 -10.53 18.37 -6.93
C CYS A 71 -11.18 18.85 -8.23
N ALA A 72 -11.58 20.12 -8.32
CA ALA A 72 -12.15 20.68 -9.55
C ALA A 72 -11.14 20.66 -10.72
N ALA A 73 -9.88 21.01 -10.45
CA ALA A 73 -8.81 20.96 -11.45
C ALA A 73 -8.55 19.52 -11.94
N LEU A 74 -8.52 18.55 -11.02
CA LEU A 74 -8.36 17.15 -11.36
C LEU A 74 -9.54 16.63 -12.20
N LYS A 75 -10.78 16.91 -11.80
CA LYS A 75 -11.99 16.55 -12.54
C LYS A 75 -11.97 17.09 -13.97
N SER A 76 -11.55 18.34 -14.14
CA SER A 76 -11.48 18.98 -15.47
C SER A 76 -10.43 18.35 -16.40
N ASN A 77 -9.43 17.67 -15.84
CA ASN A 77 -8.31 17.09 -16.61
C ASN A 77 -8.27 15.56 -16.53
N TRP A 78 -9.25 14.91 -15.91
CA TRP A 78 -9.24 13.47 -15.63
C TRP A 78 -9.14 12.58 -16.88
N THR A 79 -9.66 13.03 -18.02
CA THR A 79 -9.58 12.27 -19.28
C THR A 79 -8.31 12.57 -20.08
N THR A 80 -7.43 13.43 -19.55
CA THR A 80 -6.16 13.79 -20.18
C THR A 80 -5.00 13.02 -19.51
N PRO A 81 -3.91 12.71 -20.25
CA PRO A 81 -2.82 11.92 -19.68
C PRO A 81 -2.00 12.64 -18.62
N LEU A 82 -1.81 13.95 -18.74
CA LEU A 82 -0.88 14.73 -17.93
C LEU A 82 -1.02 14.52 -16.41
N PRO A 83 -2.19 14.66 -15.78
CA PRO A 83 -2.30 14.46 -14.33
C PRO A 83 -1.93 13.04 -13.88
N HIS A 84 -2.16 12.03 -14.73
CA HIS A 84 -1.85 10.63 -14.41
C HIS A 84 -0.37 10.29 -14.59
N LEU A 85 0.31 10.96 -15.54
CA LEU A 85 1.75 10.82 -15.76
C LEU A 85 2.58 11.35 -14.58
N GLU A 86 2.15 12.47 -13.99
CA GLU A 86 2.84 13.09 -12.86
C GLU A 86 2.63 12.34 -11.53
N SER A 87 1.53 11.59 -11.42
CA SER A 87 1.27 10.75 -10.25
C SER A 87 2.20 9.53 -10.22
N SER A 88 2.78 9.24 -9.06
CA SER A 88 3.62 8.04 -8.86
C SER A 88 2.85 6.71 -8.97
N SER A 89 1.53 6.73 -8.80
CA SER A 89 0.70 5.52 -8.66
C SER A 89 -0.49 5.46 -9.61
N SER A 90 -0.90 6.58 -10.21
CA SER A 90 -2.12 6.62 -11.01
C SER A 90 -2.10 5.65 -12.20
N ILE A 91 -3.26 5.05 -12.45
CA ILE A 91 -3.57 4.17 -13.57
C ILE A 91 -4.69 4.85 -14.37
N MET A 92 -4.49 5.03 -15.67
CA MET A 92 -5.44 5.74 -16.54
C MET A 92 -6.66 4.89 -16.90
N GLN A 93 -6.48 3.57 -16.91
CA GLN A 93 -7.59 2.64 -17.12
C GLN A 93 -8.50 2.61 -15.89
N THR A 94 -9.68 3.21 -16.03
CA THR A 94 -10.68 3.34 -14.95
C THR A 94 -11.13 1.99 -14.39
N TYR A 95 -11.14 0.94 -15.22
CA TYR A 95 -11.43 -0.43 -14.79
C TYR A 95 -10.47 -0.90 -13.69
N PHE A 96 -9.15 -0.65 -13.85
CA PHE A 96 -8.15 -1.05 -12.86
C PHE A 96 -8.12 -0.10 -11.65
N ALA A 97 -8.39 1.19 -11.82
CA ALA A 97 -8.53 2.12 -10.69
C ALA A 97 -9.71 1.75 -9.75
N ASN A 98 -10.71 1.05 -10.29
CA ASN A 98 -11.79 0.37 -9.56
C ASN A 98 -12.55 1.29 -8.59
N GLN A 99 -12.64 2.58 -8.88
CA GLN A 99 -13.31 3.58 -8.04
C GLN A 99 -12.87 3.55 -6.56
N SER A 100 -11.62 3.15 -6.30
CA SER A 100 -11.07 3.03 -4.94
C SER A 100 -10.82 4.40 -4.31
N CYS A 101 -10.46 5.37 -5.15
CA CYS A 101 -10.35 6.78 -4.82
C CYS A 101 -10.58 7.62 -6.08
N ASP A 102 -11.80 7.57 -6.60
CA ASP A 102 -12.19 8.22 -7.86
C ASP A 102 -12.79 9.61 -7.59
N PRO A 103 -12.36 10.65 -8.30
CA PRO A 103 -12.78 12.02 -8.02
C PRO A 103 -14.29 12.25 -8.23
N PHE A 104 -14.98 11.41 -9.00
CA PHE A 104 -16.41 11.52 -9.29
C PHE A 104 -17.30 10.76 -8.29
N THR A 105 -16.70 10.07 -7.32
CA THR A 105 -17.45 9.50 -6.20
C THR A 105 -17.70 10.56 -5.11
N ALA A 106 -18.59 10.26 -4.15
CA ALA A 106 -18.94 11.20 -3.09
C ALA A 106 -17.73 11.53 -2.21
N GLU A 107 -17.60 12.79 -1.79
CA GLU A 107 -16.51 13.29 -0.91
C GLU A 107 -16.37 12.49 0.41
N SER A 108 -17.48 11.98 0.94
CA SER A 108 -17.53 11.17 2.14
C SER A 108 -17.14 9.70 1.92
N ARG A 109 -16.93 9.27 0.67
CA ARG A 109 -16.45 7.92 0.36
C ARG A 109 -14.96 7.87 0.72
N PRO A 110 -14.51 6.89 1.54
CA PRO A 110 -13.10 6.78 1.87
C PRO A 110 -12.23 6.60 0.61
N CYS A 111 -11.19 7.42 0.48
CA CYS A 111 -10.16 7.27 -0.53
C CYS A 111 -9.20 6.14 -0.12
N LEU A 112 -9.35 4.97 -0.73
CA LEU A 112 -8.53 3.79 -0.45
C LEU A 112 -7.51 3.55 -1.58
N LEU A 113 -6.41 2.86 -1.25
CA LEU A 113 -5.43 2.41 -2.25
C LEU A 113 -6.05 1.44 -3.27
N GLY A 114 -6.82 0.45 -2.81
CA GLY A 114 -7.37 -0.57 -3.70
C GLY A 114 -6.28 -1.25 -4.53
N ASN A 115 -6.33 -1.07 -5.85
CA ASN A 115 -5.36 -1.65 -6.79
C ASN A 115 -4.09 -0.81 -6.99
N PHE A 116 -3.99 0.38 -6.39
CA PHE A 116 -2.76 1.18 -6.43
C PHE A 116 -1.65 0.51 -5.60
N VAL A 117 -0.40 0.73 -6.00
CA VAL A 117 0.78 0.28 -5.24
C VAL A 117 0.85 0.97 -3.88
N SER A 118 1.39 0.31 -2.85
CA SER A 118 1.60 0.94 -1.54
C SER A 118 2.75 1.95 -1.54
N TYR A 119 3.82 1.62 -2.28
CA TYR A 119 5.00 2.45 -2.45
C TYR A 119 5.46 2.44 -3.91
N ALA A 120 6.04 3.55 -4.33
CA ALA A 120 6.75 3.67 -5.60
C ALA A 120 8.17 4.18 -5.36
N VAL A 121 9.12 3.79 -6.21
CA VAL A 121 10.47 4.38 -6.23
C VAL A 121 10.54 5.30 -7.44
N ASN A 122 10.86 6.58 -7.23
CA ASN A 122 11.15 7.51 -8.31
C ASN A 122 12.56 7.20 -8.86
N VAL A 123 12.65 6.24 -9.77
CA VAL A 123 13.92 5.73 -10.27
C VAL A 123 14.69 6.79 -11.06
N SER A 124 15.96 7.00 -10.70
CA SER A 124 16.88 7.93 -11.38
C SER A 124 18.17 7.27 -11.88
N SER A 125 18.45 6.05 -11.42
CA SER A 125 19.63 5.27 -11.80
C SER A 125 19.32 3.77 -11.82
N SER A 126 20.23 2.98 -12.39
CA SER A 126 20.17 1.52 -12.30
C SER A 126 20.23 1.01 -10.86
N ASP A 127 20.93 1.73 -9.98
CA ASP A 127 21.11 1.33 -8.58
C ASP A 127 19.80 1.41 -7.81
N ASP A 128 18.92 2.39 -8.13
CA ASP A 128 17.58 2.47 -7.57
C ASP A 128 16.75 1.23 -7.92
N VAL A 129 16.84 0.77 -9.16
CA VAL A 129 16.13 -0.42 -9.65
C VAL A 129 16.65 -1.67 -8.94
N ILE A 130 17.98 -1.82 -8.86
CA ILE A 130 18.61 -2.95 -8.19
C ILE A 130 18.20 -3.00 -6.71
N ALA A 131 18.24 -1.85 -6.02
CA ALA A 131 17.83 -1.76 -4.62
C ALA A 131 16.35 -2.13 -4.43
N ALA A 132 15.45 -1.63 -5.27
CA ALA A 132 14.02 -1.94 -5.21
C ALA A 132 13.73 -3.43 -5.48
N ILE A 133 14.40 -4.04 -6.46
CA ILE A 133 14.25 -5.47 -6.77
C ILE A 133 14.76 -6.33 -5.61
N ASN A 134 15.93 -6.02 -5.06
CA ASN A 134 16.48 -6.78 -3.93
C ASN A 134 15.57 -6.67 -2.71
N PHE A 135 15.13 -5.45 -2.37
CA PHE A 135 14.18 -5.25 -1.29
C PHE A 135 12.89 -6.05 -1.49
N ALA A 136 12.32 -6.03 -2.69
CA ALA A 136 11.09 -6.76 -2.98
C ALA A 136 11.28 -8.28 -2.84
N LYS A 137 12.40 -8.83 -3.31
CA LYS A 137 12.72 -10.25 -3.17
C LYS A 137 12.94 -10.66 -1.71
N ASP A 138 13.75 -9.90 -0.99
CA ASP A 138 14.13 -10.22 0.40
C ASP A 138 12.94 -10.15 1.36
N ASN A 139 11.92 -9.36 1.02
CA ASN A 139 10.71 -9.18 1.83
C ASN A 139 9.47 -9.84 1.22
N ASN A 140 9.61 -10.62 0.14
CA ASN A 140 8.51 -11.25 -0.58
C ASN A 140 7.37 -10.26 -0.95
N ILE A 141 7.73 -9.07 -1.45
CA ILE A 141 6.81 -8.04 -1.92
C ILE A 141 6.63 -8.16 -3.42
N ARG A 142 5.38 -8.00 -3.88
CA ARG A 142 5.08 -7.94 -5.31
C ARG A 142 5.75 -6.71 -5.93
N PHE A 143 6.66 -6.93 -6.87
CA PHE A 143 7.26 -5.88 -7.68
C PHE A 143 6.41 -5.59 -8.92
N VAL A 144 6.19 -4.31 -9.22
CA VAL A 144 5.49 -3.87 -10.43
C VAL A 144 6.27 -2.73 -11.09
N ILE A 145 6.15 -2.62 -12.41
CA ILE A 145 6.79 -1.57 -13.19
C ILE A 145 5.71 -0.67 -13.75
N LYS A 146 5.84 0.64 -13.52
CA LYS A 146 5.01 1.67 -14.15
C LYS A 146 5.91 2.61 -14.93
N ASN A 147 5.53 2.89 -16.17
CA ASN A 147 6.03 4.04 -16.91
C ASN A 147 4.96 5.14 -16.90
N THR A 148 3.99 5.07 -17.82
CA THR A 148 2.93 6.08 -17.96
C THR A 148 1.64 5.69 -17.23
N GLY A 149 1.39 4.40 -16.98
CA GLY A 149 0.16 3.91 -16.37
C GLY A 149 -1.03 3.89 -17.33
N HIS A 150 -0.77 3.75 -18.63
CA HIS A 150 -1.80 3.66 -19.68
C HIS A 150 -2.34 2.22 -19.84
N GLU A 151 -1.58 1.25 -19.35
CA GLU A 151 -1.88 -0.19 -19.38
C GLU A 151 -3.16 -0.56 -18.61
#